data_AF-A0AAV5TVH3-F1
#
_entry.id   AF-A0AAV5TVH3-F1
#
_cell.length_a   1.000
_cell.length_b   1.000
_cell.length_c   1.000
_cell.angle_alpha   90.00
_cell.angle_beta   90.00
_cell.angle_gamma   90.00
#
_symmetry.space_group_name_H-M   'P 1'
#
loop_
_entity.id
_entity.type
_entity.pdbx_description
1 polymer ?
#
loop_
_entity_poly.entity_id
_entity_poly.type
_entity_poly.pdbx_seq_one_letter_code
_entity_poly.pdbx_strand_id
1 'polypeptide(L)'
;SSTRLVAHTNMVILYVNHLVAAVLLSFFAIFTHITFWGSLIISPECDIKFSPVFCIVLNTPVHIFTHAVALSLLFLCLDRLLATLFYRSYASFRSRVYIIMVVVQYIICSLIFLYQIHTMNLQNRLSICSLVGSSNQHLTTHVQITIFTLELVSLAIFGILAKYNKGQLRSTLGLSLIERYQLDENVRSLRTIFPTICVHTACFFVPNAAALILFVILQPRKSEVVLLLNWLPYYGLLLPLVVHLAGKKARRAQEQMILMNVVTGSAMQNNYFNDLNHAWK
;
A
#
# COMPACT_ATOMS: atom_id res chain seq x y z
N SER A 1 13.45 -4.30 -22.93
CA SER A 1 12.27 -5.18 -22.78
C SER A 1 11.56 -4.79 -21.49
N SER A 2 10.39 -4.14 -21.60
CA SER A 2 9.69 -3.44 -20.52
C SER A 2 9.09 -4.39 -19.47
N THR A 3 9.33 -4.11 -18.20
CA THR A 3 8.71 -4.68 -16.99
C THR A 3 7.21 -4.36 -16.93
N ARG A 4 6.40 -4.88 -17.87
CA ARG A 4 4.94 -4.72 -17.79
C ARG A 4 4.40 -5.68 -16.74
N LEU A 5 4.05 -5.13 -15.58
CA LEU A 5 3.09 -5.75 -14.67
C LEU A 5 1.87 -6.12 -15.53
N VAL A 6 1.58 -7.42 -15.65
CA VAL A 6 0.43 -7.86 -16.46
C VAL A 6 -0.83 -7.72 -15.62
N ALA A 7 -1.24 -6.47 -15.44
CA ALA A 7 -2.41 -6.06 -14.71
C ALA A 7 -3.03 -4.81 -15.33
N HIS A 8 -4.33 -4.61 -15.09
CA HIS A 8 -5.05 -3.40 -15.47
C HIS A 8 -4.28 -2.13 -15.11
N THR A 9 -4.18 -1.22 -16.08
CA THR A 9 -3.50 0.09 -15.95
C THR A 9 -3.91 0.83 -14.68
N ASN A 10 -5.19 0.76 -14.30
CA ASN A 10 -5.71 1.41 -13.10
C ASN A 10 -4.97 0.94 -11.82
N MET A 11 -4.84 -0.38 -11.64
CA MET A 11 -4.15 -0.93 -10.48
C MET A 11 -2.65 -0.71 -10.53
N VAL A 12 -2.02 -0.74 -11.71
CA VAL A 12 -0.61 -0.36 -11.84
C VAL A 12 -0.40 1.07 -11.33
N ILE A 13 -1.26 2.01 -11.71
CA ILE A 13 -1.11 3.41 -11.32
C ILE A 13 -1.41 3.61 -9.83
N LEU A 14 -2.48 3.01 -9.29
CA LEU A 14 -2.78 3.07 -7.85
C LEU A 14 -1.65 2.45 -7.02
N TYR A 15 -1.06 1.36 -7.51
CA TYR A 15 0.06 0.69 -6.86
C TYR A 15 1.34 1.54 -6.91
N VAL A 16 1.65 2.14 -8.06
CA VAL A 16 2.76 3.11 -8.16
C VAL A 16 2.53 4.31 -7.24
N ASN A 17 1.30 4.83 -7.15
CA ASN A 17 0.96 5.89 -6.20
C ASN A 17 1.22 5.47 -4.76
N HIS A 18 0.85 4.25 -4.36
CA HIS A 18 1.18 3.70 -3.03
C HIS A 18 2.71 3.67 -2.78
N LEU A 19 3.49 3.20 -3.74
CA LEU A 19 4.95 3.13 -3.63
C LEU A 19 5.58 4.53 -3.54
N VAL A 20 5.13 5.47 -4.38
CA VAL A 20 5.60 6.86 -4.36
C VAL A 20 5.26 7.52 -3.04
N ALA A 21 4.03 7.36 -2.54
CA ALA A 21 3.63 7.87 -1.24
C ALA A 21 4.47 7.28 -0.10
N ALA A 22 4.79 5.98 -0.14
CA ALA A 22 5.66 5.35 0.86
C ALA A 22 7.10 5.90 0.82
N VAL A 23 7.68 6.10 -0.37
CA VAL A 23 9.02 6.67 -0.51
C VAL A 23 9.05 8.14 -0.04
N LEU A 24 8.06 8.93 -0.43
CA LEU A 24 7.94 10.33 0.01
C LEU A 24 7.73 10.43 1.52
N LEU A 25 6.91 9.56 2.10
CA LEU A 25 6.74 9.45 3.55
C LEU A 25 8.10 9.24 4.24
N SER A 26 8.89 8.27 3.79
CA SER A 26 10.22 8.01 4.37
C SER A 26 11.17 9.19 4.19
N PHE A 27 11.20 9.81 3.00
CA PHE A 27 12.02 10.99 2.75
C PHE A 27 11.69 12.13 3.72
N PHE A 28 10.41 12.50 3.82
CA PHE A 28 10.00 13.58 4.70
C PHE A 28 10.18 13.23 6.18
N ALA A 29 9.93 11.98 6.59
CA ALA A 29 10.18 11.55 7.96
C ALA A 29 11.67 11.61 8.34
N ILE A 30 12.57 11.21 7.43
CA ILE A 30 14.02 11.36 7.66
C ILE A 30 14.38 12.85 7.74
N PHE A 31 13.82 13.68 6.86
CA PHE A 31 14.06 15.13 6.86
C PHE A 31 13.61 15.78 8.17
N THR A 32 12.43 15.42 8.71
CA THR A 32 11.98 15.93 10.01
C THR A 32 12.88 15.47 11.15
N HIS A 33 13.36 14.22 11.12
CA HIS A 33 14.33 13.72 12.09
C HIS A 33 15.67 14.44 12.05
N ILE A 34 16.24 14.65 10.86
CA ILE A 34 17.51 15.38 10.70
C ILE A 34 17.34 16.82 11.23
N THR A 35 16.21 17.46 10.93
CA THR A 35 15.92 18.82 11.42
C THR A 35 15.83 18.85 12.95
N PHE A 36 15.17 17.85 13.55
CA PHE A 36 15.09 17.71 15.00
C PHE A 36 16.47 17.49 15.64
N TRP A 37 17.27 16.55 15.12
CA TRP A 37 18.62 16.28 15.63
C TRP A 37 19.55 17.49 15.47
N GLY A 38 19.49 18.17 14.32
CA GLY A 38 20.27 19.38 14.07
C GLY A 38 19.96 20.49 15.07
N SER A 39 18.69 20.63 15.45
CA SER A 39 18.29 21.60 16.49
C SER A 39 18.93 21.29 17.84
N LEU A 40 18.94 20.02 18.26
CA LEU A 40 19.52 19.58 19.53
C LEU A 40 21.03 19.84 19.60
N ILE A 41 21.73 19.76 18.46
CA ILE A 41 23.17 20.03 18.37
C ILE A 41 23.46 21.53 18.49
N ILE A 42 22.64 22.39 17.86
CA ILE A 42 22.86 23.84 17.81
C ILE A 42 22.53 24.53 19.14
N SER A 43 21.57 24.01 19.89
CA SER A 43 21.14 24.59 21.17
C SER A 43 21.05 23.51 22.25
N PRO A 44 22.18 23.15 22.87
CA PRO A 44 22.26 22.07 23.85
C PRO A 44 21.52 22.38 25.17
N GLU A 45 21.10 23.63 25.39
CA GLU A 45 20.41 24.07 26.62
C GLU A 45 18.95 23.57 26.74
N CYS A 46 18.49 22.63 25.91
CA CYS A 46 17.15 22.00 25.97
C CYS A 46 15.93 22.94 25.91
N ASP A 47 16.11 24.26 25.81
CA ASP A 47 15.06 25.28 25.75
C ASP A 47 14.65 25.65 24.30
N ILE A 48 14.83 24.72 23.36
CA ILE A 48 14.44 24.94 21.96
C ILE A 48 12.91 24.96 21.87
N LYS A 49 12.38 26.17 21.64
CA LYS A 49 10.97 26.44 21.47
C LYS A 49 10.64 26.61 20.00
N PHE A 50 10.13 25.55 19.37
CA PHE A 50 9.70 25.62 17.98
C PHE A 50 8.44 26.48 17.83
N SER A 51 8.38 27.23 16.73
CA SER A 51 7.15 27.89 16.29
C SER A 51 6.15 26.82 15.82
N PRO A 52 4.87 26.88 16.27
CA PRO A 52 3.84 25.94 15.80
C PRO A 52 3.68 25.91 14.28
N VAL A 53 3.78 27.08 13.62
CA VAL A 53 3.67 27.19 12.17
C VAL A 53 4.80 26.41 11.47
N PHE A 54 6.02 26.53 11.99
CA PHE A 54 7.17 25.78 11.46
C PHE A 54 6.93 24.27 11.60
N CYS A 55 6.41 23.83 12.75
CA CYS A 55 6.11 22.42 12.98
C CYS A 55 4.99 21.89 12.11
N ILE A 56 3.95 22.69 11.86
CA ILE A 56 2.89 22.35 10.92
C ILE A 56 3.46 22.17 9.53
N VAL A 57 4.21 23.14 9.01
CA VAL A 57 4.79 23.07 7.66
C VAL A 57 5.72 21.86 7.52
N LEU A 58 6.56 21.61 8.53
CA LEU A 58 7.52 20.50 8.52
C LEU A 58 6.83 19.12 8.56
N ASN A 59 5.79 18.96 9.38
CA ASN A 59 5.10 17.67 9.55
C ASN A 59 3.94 17.46 8.56
N THR A 60 3.44 18.49 7.87
CA THR A 60 2.33 18.37 6.90
C THR A 60 2.59 17.28 5.86
N PRO A 61 3.76 17.23 5.17
CA PRO A 61 4.02 16.20 4.18
C PRO A 61 4.01 14.80 4.81
N VAL A 62 4.60 14.62 5.99
CA VAL A 62 4.65 13.34 6.70
C VAL A 62 3.23 12.84 6.98
N HIS A 63 2.34 13.69 7.50
CA HIS A 63 0.97 13.30 7.79
C HIS A 63 0.15 13.01 6.52
N ILE A 64 0.27 13.84 5.49
CA ILE A 64 -0.42 13.61 4.21
C ILE A 64 0.01 12.26 3.61
N PHE A 65 1.31 11.96 3.55
CA PHE A 65 1.78 10.70 2.98
C PHE A 65 1.53 9.49 3.88
N THR A 66 1.48 9.65 5.20
CA THR A 66 1.05 8.59 6.13
C THR A 66 -0.39 8.19 5.83
N HIS A 67 -1.30 9.17 5.74
CA HIS A 67 -2.70 8.92 5.40
C HIS A 67 -2.86 8.39 3.98
N ALA A 68 -2.05 8.88 3.02
CA ALA A 68 -2.07 8.39 1.66
C ALA A 68 -1.66 6.91 1.59
N VAL A 69 -0.59 6.51 2.28
CA VAL A 69 -0.16 5.10 2.37
C VAL A 69 -1.26 4.24 2.98
N ALA A 70 -1.88 4.67 4.09
CA ALA A 70 -2.93 3.90 4.73
C ALA A 70 -4.19 3.76 3.84
N LEU A 71 -4.68 4.87 3.29
CA LEU A 71 -5.87 4.86 2.43
C LEU A 71 -5.64 4.18 1.08
N SER A 72 -4.42 4.15 0.56
CA SER A 72 -4.15 3.51 -0.73
C SER A 72 -4.46 2.01 -0.74
N LEU A 73 -4.36 1.30 0.39
CA LEU A 73 -4.82 -0.09 0.48
C LEU A 73 -6.33 -0.20 0.25
N LEU A 74 -7.11 0.73 0.80
CA LEU A 74 -8.55 0.81 0.58
C LEU A 74 -8.85 1.09 -0.89
N PHE A 75 -8.18 2.05 -1.53
CA PHE A 75 -8.40 2.34 -2.95
C PHE A 75 -7.99 1.19 -3.88
N LEU A 76 -6.88 0.49 -3.58
CA LEU A 76 -6.51 -0.74 -4.27
C LEU A 76 -7.58 -1.82 -4.08
N CYS A 77 -8.11 -1.95 -2.86
CA CYS A 77 -9.17 -2.90 -2.55
C CYS A 77 -10.46 -2.59 -3.33
N LEU A 78 -10.88 -1.32 -3.36
CA LEU A 78 -12.04 -0.87 -4.12
C LEU A 78 -11.87 -1.14 -5.62
N ASP A 79 -10.70 -0.84 -6.18
CA ASP A 79 -10.43 -1.15 -7.59
C ASP A 79 -10.48 -2.66 -7.88
N ARG A 80 -9.93 -3.50 -7.01
CA ARG A 80 -10.03 -4.97 -7.14
C ARG A 80 -11.46 -5.49 -6.96
N LEU A 81 -12.23 -4.87 -6.08
CA LEU A 81 -13.65 -5.19 -5.88
C LEU A 81 -14.45 -4.84 -7.13
N LEU A 82 -14.25 -3.65 -7.70
CA LEU A 82 -14.89 -3.22 -8.96
C LEU A 82 -14.50 -4.14 -10.12
N ALA A 83 -13.22 -4.48 -10.25
CA ALA A 83 -12.74 -5.39 -11.29
C ALA A 83 -13.31 -6.81 -11.14
N THR A 84 -13.62 -7.24 -9.92
CA THR A 84 -14.22 -8.56 -9.64
C THR A 84 -15.73 -8.55 -9.87
N LEU A 85 -16.45 -7.56 -9.36
CA LEU A 85 -17.91 -7.48 -9.46
C LEU A 85 -18.37 -7.15 -10.88
N PHE A 86 -17.64 -6.28 -11.57
CA PHE A 86 -18.01 -5.80 -12.90
C PHE A 86 -17.10 -6.36 -13.99
N TYR A 87 -16.49 -7.54 -13.82
CA TYR A 87 -15.50 -8.09 -14.76
C TYR A 87 -15.92 -7.97 -16.24
N ARG A 88 -17.18 -8.28 -16.57
CA ARG A 88 -17.76 -8.15 -17.92
C ARG A 88 -17.67 -6.75 -18.52
N SER A 89 -17.99 -5.72 -17.74
CA SER A 89 -18.07 -4.32 -18.20
C SER A 89 -16.81 -3.52 -17.85
N TYR A 90 -15.98 -3.99 -16.93
CA TYR A 90 -14.82 -3.26 -16.43
C TYR A 90 -13.81 -2.95 -17.54
N ALA A 91 -13.75 -3.78 -18.58
CA ALA A 91 -12.92 -3.55 -19.76
C ALA A 91 -13.34 -2.32 -20.58
N SER A 92 -14.63 -1.96 -20.60
CA SER A 92 -15.14 -0.79 -21.35
C SER A 92 -14.97 0.53 -20.58
N PHE A 93 -14.93 0.50 -19.25
CA PHE A 93 -14.65 1.66 -18.37
C PHE A 93 -13.17 2.13 -18.40
N ARG A 94 -12.47 1.85 -19.50
CA ARG A 94 -11.02 1.94 -19.65
C ARG A 94 -10.51 3.38 -19.44
N SER A 95 -9.57 3.50 -18.49
CA SER A 95 -8.49 4.50 -18.40
C SER A 95 -8.63 5.78 -17.58
N ARG A 96 -9.70 6.03 -16.82
CA ARG A 96 -9.76 7.27 -15.98
C ARG A 96 -10.21 7.10 -14.53
N VAL A 97 -10.71 5.93 -14.15
CA VAL A 97 -11.15 5.68 -12.76
C VAL A 97 -10.01 5.88 -11.75
N TYR A 98 -8.78 5.49 -12.11
CA TYR A 98 -7.62 5.69 -11.23
C TYR A 98 -7.32 7.17 -10.96
N ILE A 99 -7.54 8.07 -11.93
CA ILE A 99 -7.28 9.52 -11.76
C ILE A 99 -8.22 10.04 -10.68
N ILE A 100 -9.51 9.71 -10.79
CA ILE A 100 -10.53 10.10 -9.83
C ILE A 100 -10.18 9.54 -8.45
N MET A 101 -9.84 8.25 -8.36
CA MET A 101 -9.46 7.61 -7.09
C MET A 101 -8.24 8.27 -6.44
N VAL A 102 -7.17 8.56 -7.19
CA VAL A 102 -5.97 9.23 -6.67
C VAL A 102 -6.29 10.66 -6.20
N VAL A 103 -7.04 11.43 -7.00
CA VAL A 103 -7.43 12.80 -6.61
C VAL A 103 -8.28 12.79 -5.34
N VAL A 104 -9.30 11.93 -5.29
CA VAL A 104 -10.17 11.77 -4.10
C VAL A 104 -9.34 11.33 -2.89
N GLN A 105 -8.39 10.41 -3.05
CA GLN A 105 -7.51 9.96 -1.97
C GLN A 105 -6.76 11.14 -1.34
N TYR A 106 -6.10 11.99 -2.13
CA TYR A 106 -5.33 13.12 -1.59
C TYR A 106 -6.21 14.25 -1.04
N ILE A 107 -7.41 14.45 -1.60
CA ILE A 107 -8.42 15.34 -1.00
C ILE A 107 -8.80 14.85 0.40
N ILE A 108 -9.12 13.56 0.55
CA ILE A 108 -9.44 12.96 1.85
C ILE A 108 -8.25 13.09 2.81
N CYS A 109 -7.02 12.82 2.37
CA CYS A 109 -5.82 12.98 3.20
C CYS A 109 -5.66 14.42 3.71
N SER A 110 -5.92 15.41 2.84
CA SER A 110 -5.84 16.83 3.19
C SER A 110 -6.92 17.23 4.19
N LEU A 111 -8.16 16.76 3.99
CA LEU A 111 -9.27 17.01 4.92
C LEU A 111 -9.02 16.39 6.30
N ILE A 112 -8.49 15.16 6.34
CA ILE A 112 -8.09 14.49 7.59
C ILE A 112 -7.02 15.32 8.31
N PHE A 113 -6.01 15.79 7.58
CA PHE A 113 -4.96 16.62 8.16
C PHE A 113 -5.52 17.93 8.74
N LEU A 114 -6.35 18.64 7.98
CA LEU A 114 -7.00 19.88 8.44
C LEU A 114 -7.86 19.64 9.69
N TYR A 115 -8.59 18.52 9.73
CA TYR A 115 -9.37 18.11 10.90
C TYR A 115 -8.48 17.87 12.13
N GLN A 116 -7.30 17.26 11.96
CA GLN A 116 -6.36 17.00 13.07
C GLN A 116 -5.73 18.27 13.65
N ILE A 117 -5.49 19.31 12.84
CA ILE A 117 -4.81 20.53 13.30
C ILE A 117 -5.77 21.66 13.70
N HIS A 118 -7.07 21.53 13.41
CA HIS A 118 -8.06 22.60 13.61
C HIS A 118 -8.12 23.15 15.05
N THR A 119 -7.89 22.32 16.07
CA THR A 119 -7.89 22.76 17.49
C THR A 119 -6.49 23.05 18.05
N MET A 120 -5.47 23.16 17.19
CA MET A 120 -4.10 23.41 17.61
C MET A 120 -3.91 24.88 17.99
N ASN A 121 -3.41 25.14 19.19
CA ASN A 121 -3.11 26.50 19.63
C ASN A 121 -1.79 26.98 18.99
N LEU A 122 -1.89 27.97 18.09
CA LEU A 122 -0.74 28.53 17.36
C LEU A 122 0.12 29.50 18.19
N GLN A 123 -0.33 29.91 19.37
CA GLN A 123 0.39 30.85 20.24
C GLN A 123 1.39 30.14 21.16
N ASN A 124 1.13 28.87 21.51
CA ASN A 124 1.97 28.12 22.44
C ASN A 124 3.22 27.59 21.73
N ARG A 125 4.40 27.99 22.22
CA ARG A 125 5.66 27.42 21.78
C ARG A 125 5.75 25.95 22.18
N LEU A 126 6.30 25.11 21.29
CA LEU A 126 6.41 23.67 21.50
C LEU A 126 7.86 23.29 21.82
N SER A 127 8.07 22.50 22.87
CA SER A 127 9.38 21.91 23.21
C SER A 127 9.76 20.76 22.28
N ILE A 128 8.76 20.08 21.72
CA ILE A 128 8.93 19.03 20.71
C ILE A 128 8.04 19.38 19.53
N CYS A 129 8.60 19.28 18.33
CA CYS A 129 7.90 19.59 17.09
C CYS A 129 6.88 18.52 16.70
N SER A 130 5.84 18.38 17.52
CA SER A 130 4.74 17.42 17.39
C SER A 130 3.45 18.13 16.97
N LEU A 131 2.73 17.53 16.03
CA LEU A 131 1.37 17.95 15.67
C LEU A 131 0.30 17.43 16.62
N VAL A 132 0.67 16.55 17.55
CA VAL A 132 -0.25 16.00 18.54
C VAL A 132 0.05 16.65 19.89
N GLY A 133 -0.92 17.39 20.41
CA GLY A 133 -0.93 18.01 21.73
C GLY A 133 -2.21 17.67 22.49
N SER A 134 -2.35 18.20 23.70
CA SER A 134 -3.50 17.91 24.58
C SER A 134 -4.84 18.33 23.96
N SER A 135 -4.89 19.43 23.20
CA SER A 135 -6.13 19.97 22.62
C SER A 135 -6.67 19.15 21.43
N ASN A 136 -5.80 18.47 20.67
CA ASN A 136 -6.19 17.72 19.47
C ASN A 136 -5.88 16.21 19.57
N GLN A 137 -5.50 15.75 20.77
CA GLN A 137 -5.17 14.36 21.04
C GLN A 137 -6.32 13.41 20.68
N HIS A 138 -7.55 13.76 21.07
CA HIS A 138 -8.75 12.96 20.84
C HIS A 138 -9.11 12.88 19.36
N LEU A 139 -9.01 13.99 18.62
CA LEU A 139 -9.24 14.04 17.16
C LEU A 139 -8.25 13.13 16.43
N THR A 140 -6.98 13.20 16.81
CA THR A 140 -5.93 12.37 16.23
C THR A 140 -6.19 10.88 16.50
N THR A 141 -6.54 10.53 17.75
CA THR A 141 -6.89 9.15 18.12
C THR A 141 -8.10 8.65 17.33
N HIS A 142 -9.14 9.47 17.18
CA HIS A 142 -10.35 9.12 16.42
C HIS A 142 -10.01 8.80 14.96
N VAL A 143 -9.28 9.69 14.28
CA VAL A 143 -8.81 9.46 12.91
C VAL A 143 -8.02 8.15 12.80
N GLN A 144 -7.11 7.91 13.74
CA GLN A 144 -6.26 6.74 13.72
C GLN A 144 -7.08 5.44 13.85
N ILE A 145 -8.05 5.40 14.78
CA ILE A 145 -8.99 4.27 14.91
C ILE A 145 -9.79 4.06 13.62
N THR A 146 -10.30 5.12 13.01
CA THR A 146 -11.05 5.03 11.75
C THR A 146 -10.20 4.44 10.63
N ILE A 147 -8.97 4.94 10.44
CA ILE A 147 -8.06 4.45 9.40
C ILE A 147 -7.73 2.97 9.63
N PHE A 148 -7.41 2.57 10.86
CA PHE A 148 -7.16 1.16 11.18
C PHE A 148 -8.33 0.25 10.85
N THR A 149 -9.55 0.71 11.17
CA THR A 149 -10.76 -0.06 10.88
C THR A 149 -10.91 -0.24 9.37
N LEU A 150 -10.67 0.81 8.58
CA LEU A 150 -10.73 0.74 7.11
C LEU A 150 -9.65 -0.17 6.53
N GLU A 151 -8.43 -0.14 7.07
CA GLU A 151 -7.34 -1.03 6.65
C GLU A 151 -7.68 -2.49 6.96
N LEU A 152 -8.18 -2.79 8.16
CA LEU A 152 -8.59 -4.14 8.55
C LEU A 152 -9.72 -4.69 7.66
N VAL A 153 -10.72 -3.86 7.38
CA VAL A 153 -11.80 -4.20 6.44
C VAL A 153 -11.25 -4.47 5.04
N SER A 154 -10.31 -3.64 4.56
CA SER A 154 -9.67 -3.81 3.25
C SER A 154 -8.90 -5.14 3.16
N LEU A 155 -8.14 -5.50 4.21
CA LEU A 155 -7.43 -6.78 4.28
C LEU A 155 -8.40 -7.97 4.26
N ALA A 156 -9.51 -7.89 5.00
CA ALA A 156 -10.54 -8.92 4.99
C ALA A 156 -11.15 -9.08 3.58
N ILE A 157 -11.51 -7.98 2.92
CA ILE A 157 -12.05 -7.99 1.56
C ILE A 157 -11.03 -8.58 0.57
N PHE A 158 -9.75 -8.20 0.63
CA PHE A 158 -8.72 -8.83 -0.21
C PHE A 158 -8.66 -10.34 -0.04
N GLY A 159 -8.74 -10.83 1.21
CA GLY A 159 -8.77 -12.26 1.50
C GLY A 159 -10.00 -12.96 0.91
N ILE A 160 -11.18 -12.33 1.02
CA ILE A 160 -12.42 -12.83 0.44
C ILE A 160 -12.33 -12.86 -1.09
N LEU A 161 -11.88 -11.76 -1.73
CA LEU A 161 -11.72 -11.66 -3.18
C LEU A 161 -10.74 -12.69 -3.72
N ALA A 162 -9.63 -12.94 -3.02
CA ALA A 162 -8.66 -13.95 -3.42
C ALA A 162 -9.26 -15.37 -3.42
N LYS A 163 -10.06 -15.71 -2.41
CA LYS A 163 -10.78 -16.99 -2.34
C LYS A 163 -11.85 -17.09 -3.41
N TYR A 164 -12.67 -16.05 -3.56
CA TYR A 164 -13.76 -15.99 -4.51
C TYR A 164 -13.26 -16.14 -5.96
N ASN A 165 -12.26 -15.34 -6.37
CA ASN A 165 -11.73 -15.38 -7.73
C ASN A 165 -11.08 -16.73 -8.06
N LYS A 166 -10.41 -17.36 -7.08
CA LYS A 166 -9.85 -18.71 -7.24
C LYS A 166 -10.93 -19.78 -7.36
N GLY A 167 -12.04 -19.63 -6.63
CA GLY A 167 -13.21 -20.51 -6.72
C GLY A 167 -13.87 -20.45 -8.10
N GLN A 168 -14.16 -19.23 -8.57
CA GLN A 168 -14.74 -18.98 -9.90
C GLN A 168 -13.85 -19.51 -11.04
N LEU A 169 -12.53 -19.42 -10.90
CA LEU A 169 -11.60 -19.93 -11.92
C LEU A 169 -11.61 -21.46 -12.01
N ARG A 170 -11.95 -22.15 -10.92
CA ARG A 170 -12.09 -23.61 -10.88
C ARG A 170 -13.43 -24.09 -11.42
N SER A 171 -14.49 -23.30 -11.33
CA SER A 171 -15.80 -23.62 -11.89
C SER A 171 -15.86 -23.31 -13.40
N THR A 172 -14.97 -23.93 -14.17
CA THR A 172 -14.70 -23.65 -15.60
C THR A 172 -15.89 -23.84 -16.56
N LEU A 173 -17.02 -24.37 -16.09
CA LEU A 173 -18.19 -24.67 -16.93
C LEU A 173 -18.96 -23.39 -17.25
N GLY A 174 -18.95 -22.98 -18.52
CA GLY A 174 -19.80 -21.90 -19.04
C GLY A 174 -19.18 -20.50 -19.09
N LEU A 175 -17.91 -20.32 -18.72
CA LEU A 175 -17.21 -19.03 -18.86
C LEU A 175 -16.71 -18.84 -20.30
N SER A 176 -16.96 -17.66 -20.86
CA SER A 176 -16.34 -17.26 -22.13
C SER A 176 -14.83 -17.03 -21.96
N LEU A 177 -14.09 -17.08 -23.06
CA LEU A 177 -12.64 -16.91 -23.08
C LEU A 177 -12.20 -15.58 -22.44
N ILE A 178 -12.96 -14.50 -22.68
CA ILE A 178 -12.70 -13.16 -22.16
C ILE A 178 -12.88 -13.12 -20.65
N GLU A 179 -13.95 -13.71 -20.14
CA GLU A 179 -14.25 -13.73 -18.71
C GLU A 179 -13.19 -14.53 -17.94
N ARG A 180 -12.77 -15.67 -18.48
CA ARG A 180 -11.70 -16.48 -17.90
C ARG A 180 -10.37 -15.72 -17.88
N TYR A 181 -10.06 -14.99 -18.95
CA TYR A 181 -8.85 -14.15 -19.02
C TYR A 181 -8.87 -13.05 -17.94
N GLN A 182 -9.99 -12.33 -17.79
CA GLN A 182 -10.13 -11.27 -16.78
C GLN A 182 -10.01 -11.82 -15.36
N LEU A 183 -10.59 -12.98 -15.10
CA LEU A 183 -10.52 -13.61 -13.79
C LEU A 183 -9.11 -14.10 -13.46
N ASP A 184 -8.41 -14.71 -14.42
CA ASP A 184 -7.01 -15.09 -14.28
C ASP A 184 -6.11 -13.86 -14.03
N GLU A 185 -6.35 -12.77 -14.76
CA GLU A 185 -5.67 -11.50 -14.56
C GLU A 185 -5.90 -10.96 -13.13
N ASN A 186 -7.14 -11.00 -12.64
CA ASN A 186 -7.48 -10.59 -11.28
C ASN A 186 -6.74 -11.43 -10.22
N VAL A 187 -6.73 -12.76 -10.35
CA VAL A 187 -6.00 -13.67 -9.44
C VAL A 187 -4.50 -13.38 -9.46
N ARG A 188 -3.91 -13.21 -10.65
CA ARG A 188 -2.48 -12.89 -10.80
C ARG A 188 -2.14 -11.53 -10.20
N SER A 189 -3.01 -10.54 -10.39
CA SER A 189 -2.82 -9.19 -9.85
C SER A 189 -2.82 -9.18 -8.31
N LEU A 190 -3.75 -9.91 -7.68
CA LEU A 190 -3.82 -10.07 -6.23
C LEU A 190 -2.56 -10.76 -5.68
N ARG A 191 -2.10 -11.82 -6.37
CA ARG A 191 -0.85 -12.50 -6.01
C ARG A 191 0.37 -11.58 -6.11
N THR A 192 0.35 -10.64 -7.04
CA THR A 192 1.45 -9.68 -7.25
C THR A 192 1.49 -8.60 -6.16
N ILE A 193 0.32 -8.12 -5.70
CA ILE A 193 0.24 -7.15 -4.59
C ILE A 193 0.50 -7.82 -3.24
N PHE A 194 0.20 -9.11 -3.08
CA PHE A 194 0.26 -9.80 -1.79
C PHE A 194 1.56 -9.57 -0.98
N PRO A 195 2.78 -9.64 -1.55
CA PRO A 195 4.01 -9.33 -0.81
C PRO A 195 4.04 -7.90 -0.26
N THR A 196 3.48 -6.94 -1.01
CA THR A 196 3.35 -5.53 -0.57
C THR A 196 2.40 -5.44 0.61
N ILE A 197 1.24 -6.12 0.54
CA ILE A 197 0.30 -6.19 1.66
C ILE A 197 0.97 -6.79 2.89
N CYS A 198 1.74 -7.88 2.76
CA CYS A 198 2.45 -8.48 3.89
C CYS A 198 3.44 -7.51 4.54
N VAL A 199 4.27 -6.82 3.73
CA VAL A 199 5.23 -5.83 4.25
C VAL A 199 4.52 -4.65 4.88
N HIS A 200 3.46 -4.14 4.24
CA HIS A 200 2.64 -3.08 4.79
C HIS A 200 2.00 -3.49 6.12
N THR A 201 1.42 -4.68 6.21
CA THR A 201 0.85 -5.16 7.47
C THR A 201 1.93 -5.30 8.55
N ALA A 202 3.08 -5.90 8.23
CA ALA A 202 4.13 -6.17 9.21
C ALA A 202 4.88 -4.91 9.68
N CYS A 203 5.19 -3.98 8.76
CA CYS A 203 6.05 -2.83 9.01
C CYS A 203 5.29 -1.53 9.25
N PHE A 204 4.03 -1.43 8.82
CA PHE A 204 3.21 -0.23 8.98
C PHE A 204 2.02 -0.49 9.91
N PHE A 205 1.13 -1.42 9.57
CA PHE A 205 -0.11 -1.65 10.34
C PHE A 205 0.17 -2.15 11.76
N VAL A 206 0.92 -3.25 11.93
CA VAL A 206 1.16 -3.88 13.24
C VAL A 206 1.85 -2.93 14.23
N PRO A 207 2.96 -2.24 13.88
CA PRO A 207 3.61 -1.31 14.80
C PRO A 207 2.72 -0.14 15.20
N ASN A 208 1.99 0.45 14.25
CA ASN A 208 1.08 1.54 14.57
C ASN A 208 -0.11 1.05 15.42
N ALA A 209 -0.62 -0.17 15.19
CA ALA A 209 -1.71 -0.74 15.98
C ALA A 209 -1.25 -1.04 17.41
N ALA A 210 -0.04 -1.58 17.57
CA ALA A 210 0.59 -1.76 18.86
C ALA A 210 0.78 -0.41 19.58
N ALA A 211 1.21 0.64 18.87
CA ALA A 211 1.32 2.00 19.40
C ALA A 211 -0.01 2.52 19.94
N LEU A 212 -1.09 2.33 19.16
CA LEU A 212 -2.43 2.76 19.53
C LEU A 212 -2.94 2.00 20.75
N ILE A 213 -2.78 0.67 20.78
CA ILE A 213 -3.20 -0.16 21.91
C ILE A 213 -2.44 0.24 23.18
N LEU A 214 -1.13 0.40 23.08
CA LEU A 214 -0.29 0.85 24.20
C LEU A 214 -0.74 2.22 24.71
N PHE A 215 -1.02 3.15 23.79
CA PHE A 215 -1.52 4.48 24.11
C PHE A 215 -2.88 4.43 24.81
N VAL A 216 -3.81 3.59 24.38
CA VAL A 216 -5.16 3.46 24.98
C VAL A 216 -5.10 2.82 26.36
N ILE A 217 -4.26 1.79 26.55
CA ILE A 217 -4.19 1.01 27.79
C ILE A 217 -3.34 1.71 28.85
N LEU A 218 -2.11 2.08 28.51
CA LEU A 218 -1.13 2.58 29.48
C LEU A 218 -1.21 4.08 29.69
N GLN A 219 -1.94 4.80 28.83
CA GLN A 219 -2.00 6.27 28.78
C GLN A 219 -0.64 6.99 28.93
N PRO A 220 0.47 6.51 28.34
CA PRO A 220 1.74 7.21 28.38
C PRO A 220 1.62 8.55 27.66
N ARG A 221 2.54 9.48 27.95
CA ARG A 221 2.65 10.71 27.15
C ARG A 221 2.90 10.31 25.69
N LYS A 222 2.03 10.74 24.77
CA LYS A 222 2.12 10.37 23.33
C LYS A 222 3.51 10.62 22.73
N SER A 223 4.23 11.63 23.21
CA SER A 223 5.60 11.94 22.79
C SER A 223 6.59 10.78 23.00
N GLU A 224 6.42 9.98 24.04
CA GLU A 224 7.31 8.84 24.34
C GLU A 224 7.02 7.64 23.44
N VAL A 225 5.73 7.38 23.16
CA VAL A 225 5.29 6.29 22.28
C VAL A 225 5.60 6.57 20.82
N VAL A 226 5.42 7.82 20.37
CA VAL A 226 5.73 8.25 19.00
C VAL A 226 7.23 8.15 18.72
N LEU A 227 8.09 8.38 19.72
CA LEU A 227 9.54 8.24 19.58
C LEU A 227 9.98 6.76 19.52
N LEU A 228 9.37 5.91 20.35
CA LEU A 228 9.68 4.47 20.43
C LEU A 228 9.22 3.66 19.21
N LEU A 229 8.19 4.12 18.50
CA LEU A 229 7.56 3.38 17.40
C LEU A 229 7.70 4.07 16.05
N ASN A 230 8.73 4.90 15.87
CA ASN A 230 8.98 5.59 14.61
C ASN A 230 9.63 4.68 13.55
N TRP A 231 8.90 3.63 13.17
CA TRP A 231 9.30 2.65 12.15
C TRP A 231 8.99 3.13 10.72
N LEU A 232 8.25 4.24 10.58
CA LEU A 232 7.78 4.77 9.30
C LEU A 232 8.91 5.04 8.28
N PRO A 233 10.08 5.60 8.67
CA PRO A 233 11.20 5.78 7.74
C PRO A 233 11.68 4.47 7.12
N TYR A 234 11.74 3.40 7.89
CA TYR A 234 12.21 2.09 7.43
C TYR A 234 11.21 1.42 6.48
N TYR A 235 9.91 1.62 6.69
CA TYR A 235 8.86 1.07 5.84
C TYR A 235 9.03 1.47 4.36
N GLY A 236 9.15 2.76 4.06
CA GLY A 236 9.26 3.22 2.66
C GLY A 236 10.60 2.93 2.00
N LEU A 237 11.64 2.57 2.76
CA LEU A 237 12.90 2.02 2.22
C LEU A 237 12.82 0.52 1.95
N LEU A 238 12.22 -0.24 2.87
CA LEU A 238 12.08 -1.69 2.74
C LEU A 238 11.08 -2.08 1.64
N LEU A 239 10.00 -1.31 1.49
CA LEU A 239 8.92 -1.66 0.58
C LEU A 239 9.38 -1.76 -0.90
N PRO A 240 10.07 -0.77 -1.50
CA PRO A 240 10.56 -0.89 -2.88
C PRO A 240 11.53 -2.05 -3.06
N LEU A 241 12.38 -2.33 -2.05
CA LEU A 241 13.33 -3.43 -2.09
C LEU A 241 12.61 -4.78 -2.13
N VAL A 242 11.63 -5.00 -1.24
CA VAL A 242 10.86 -6.24 -1.22
C VAL A 242 10.07 -6.43 -2.51
N VAL A 243 9.46 -5.35 -3.03
CA VAL A 243 8.72 -5.38 -4.29
C VAL A 243 9.64 -5.73 -5.46
N HIS A 244 10.84 -5.16 -5.51
CA HIS A 244 11.83 -5.49 -6.53
C HIS A 244 12.26 -6.96 -6.46
N LEU A 245 12.54 -7.47 -5.26
CA LEU A 245 12.95 -8.87 -5.06
C LEU A 245 11.81 -9.85 -5.38
N ALA A 246 10.58 -9.55 -4.94
CA ALA A 246 9.39 -10.34 -5.25
C ALA A 246 9.10 -10.37 -6.75
N GLY A 247 9.21 -9.22 -7.42
CA GLY A 247 9.07 -9.11 -8.88
C GLY A 247 10.13 -9.91 -9.63
N LYS A 248 11.39 -9.84 -9.21
CA LYS A 248 12.49 -10.64 -9.78
C LYS A 248 12.25 -12.14 -9.62
N LYS A 249 11.77 -12.58 -8.46
CA LYS A 249 11.43 -13.99 -8.20
C LYS A 249 10.24 -14.45 -9.06
N ALA A 250 9.19 -13.64 -9.15
CA ALA A 250 8.02 -13.94 -9.97
C ALA A 250 8.39 -14.07 -11.46
N ARG A 251 9.27 -13.18 -11.96
CA ARG A 251 9.75 -13.24 -13.34
C ARG A 251 10.52 -14.52 -13.63
N ARG A 252 11.45 -14.91 -12.76
CA ARG A 252 12.21 -16.16 -12.90
C ARG A 252 11.29 -17.38 -12.94
N ALA A 253 10.28 -17.43 -12.07
CA ALA A 253 9.30 -18.51 -12.06
C ALA A 253 8.47 -18.55 -13.36
N GLN A 254 8.11 -17.38 -13.91
CA GLN A 254 7.41 -17.30 -15.19
C GLN A 254 8.29 -17.74 -16.37
N GLU A 255 9.55 -17.30 -16.43
CA GLU A 255 10.52 -17.73 -17.44
C GLU A 255 10.70 -19.26 -17.42
N GLN A 256 10.81 -19.85 -16.23
CA GLN A 256 10.90 -21.30 -16.06
C GLN A 256 9.64 -22.03 -16.53
N MET A 257 8.44 -21.52 -16.23
CA MET A 257 7.19 -22.12 -16.71
C MET A 257 7.07 -22.06 -18.24
N ILE A 258 7.47 -20.95 -18.87
CA ILE A 258 7.45 -20.84 -20.33
C ILE A 258 8.42 -21.85 -20.95
N LEU A 259 9.64 -21.93 -20.43
CA LEU A 259 10.64 -22.91 -20.89
C LEU A 259 10.12 -24.34 -20.75
N MET A 260 9.53 -24.69 -19.59
CA MET A 260 8.94 -26.01 -19.39
C MET A 260 7.83 -26.28 -20.41
N ASN A 261 6.92 -25.34 -20.65
CA ASN A 261 5.83 -25.50 -21.63
C ASN A 261 6.33 -25.65 -23.07
N VAL A 262 7.40 -24.94 -23.44
CA VAL A 262 8.04 -25.11 -24.76
C VAL A 262 8.67 -26.49 -24.87
N VAL A 263 9.38 -26.95 -23.83
CA VAL A 263 9.99 -28.27 -23.79
C VAL A 263 8.94 -29.38 -23.84
N THR A 264 7.90 -29.35 -22.99
CA THR A 264 6.81 -30.33 -23.04
C THR A 264 6.03 -30.25 -24.34
N GLY A 265 5.77 -29.06 -24.88
CA GLY A 265 5.11 -28.88 -26.17
C GLY A 265 5.92 -29.52 -27.31
N SER A 266 7.24 -29.30 -27.34
CA SER A 266 8.13 -29.90 -28.33
C SER A 266 8.21 -31.42 -28.18
N ALA A 267 8.22 -31.94 -26.95
CA ALA A 267 8.20 -33.37 -26.69
C ALA A 267 6.88 -34.01 -27.14
N MET A 268 5.75 -33.34 -26.86
CA MET A 268 4.42 -33.82 -27.25
C MET A 268 4.25 -33.81 -28.78
N GLN A 269 4.78 -32.78 -29.44
CA GLN A 269 4.81 -32.68 -30.90
C GLN A 269 5.68 -33.80 -31.52
N ASN A 270 6.87 -34.04 -30.98
CA ASN A 270 7.74 -35.12 -31.44
C ASN A 270 7.09 -36.50 -31.27
N ASN A 271 6.43 -36.74 -30.13
CA ASN A 271 5.71 -37.99 -29.89
C ASN A 271 4.55 -38.16 -30.89
N TYR A 272 3.77 -37.10 -31.13
CA TYR A 272 2.69 -37.11 -32.12
C TYR A 272 3.19 -37.49 -33.53
N PHE A 273 4.29 -36.89 -34.00
CA PHE A 273 4.84 -37.21 -35.30
C PHE A 273 5.46 -38.62 -35.36
N ASN A 274 6.05 -39.11 -34.28
CA ASN A 274 6.55 -40.49 -34.21
C ASN A 274 5.42 -41.52 -34.28
N ASP A 275 4.32 -41.30 -33.54
CA ASP A 275 3.14 -42.16 -33.56
C ASP A 275 2.48 -42.15 -34.95
N LEU A 276 2.41 -40.99 -35.61
CA LEU A 276 1.95 -40.88 -36.99
C LEU A 276 2.85 -41.68 -37.93
N ASN A 277 4.17 -41.56 -37.81
CA ASN A 277 5.10 -42.28 -38.68
C ASN A 277 5.03 -43.80 -38.50
N HIS A 278 4.67 -44.28 -37.29
CA HIS A 278 4.40 -45.69 -37.02
C HIS A 278 3.05 -46.17 -37.58
N ALA A 279 2.02 -45.33 -37.59
CA ALA A 279 0.71 -45.70 -38.11
C ALA A 279 0.66 -45.83 -39.65
N TRP A 280 1.64 -45.28 -40.36
CA TRP A 280 1.73 -45.29 -41.83
C TRP A 280 2.67 -46.37 -42.39
N LYS A 281 3.24 -47.23 -41.53
CA LYS A 281 4.01 -48.42 -41.92
C LYS A 281 3.19 -49.67 -41.68
#